data_AF-A0A6B2L6L9-F1
#
_entry.id   AF-A0A6B2L6L9-F1
#
_cell.length_a   1.000
_cell.length_b   1.000
_cell.length_c   1.000
_cell.angle_alpha   90.00
_cell.angle_beta   90.00
_cell.angle_gamma   90.00
#
_symmetry.space_group_name_H-M   'P 1'
#
loop_
_entity.id
_entity.type
_entity.pdbx_description
1 polymer ?
#
loop_
_entity_poly.entity_id
_entity_poly.type
_entity_poly.pdbx_seq_one_letter_code
_entity_poly.pdbx_strand_id
1 'polypeptide(L)'
;MEAANLTSFRTDIELLGRELRAGQGERDLAHFRKILLWNRLLLVVGLVTLGLFPNPITVLCLSLATFSRWTMIGHHVSHGGYDRLDASGRYHRARFAMGSLPRRALDWLDWMLPEAWNLEHNKHHHYSLNEPDDPDLVEDNLRSLRESSAPLPVKYLTVLFFMLTWKWFYYSPNTLSRLQLDRARKGEGAGAEGAGSTYQTLLSALLDPPAWLQRSELVLRVLGPYFLYQFVLLPLPFLLLSGAAYRNALLNLLLAELLTNMHAFLVVVTNHAGEDLYRFDTKCTKDVFLLRQVIGSANYHTSGDVNDFLHGFLNYQIEHHLWPDLSMLSYQRGQERVKGICRKYNVPYVQESVWRRLVKTVDIMVGRKGMRRFPERKAGSGV
;
A
#
# COMPACT_ATOMS: atom_id res chain seq x y z
N MET A 1 7.70 -26.72 11.01
CA MET A 1 7.75 -26.38 12.45
C MET A 1 6.79 -27.28 13.20
N GLU A 2 7.20 -27.86 14.32
CA GLU A 2 6.32 -28.67 15.20
C GLU A 2 5.23 -27.81 15.84
N ALA A 3 4.09 -28.41 16.22
CA ALA A 3 2.93 -27.69 16.75
C ALA A 3 3.23 -26.92 18.05
N ALA A 4 4.07 -27.49 18.93
CA ALA A 4 4.51 -26.83 20.17
C ALA A 4 5.34 -25.57 19.85
N ASN A 5 6.29 -25.67 18.92
CA ASN A 5 7.11 -24.54 18.47
C ASN A 5 6.28 -23.45 17.78
N LEU A 6 5.23 -23.80 17.03
CA LEU A 6 4.31 -22.83 16.43
C LEU A 6 3.53 -22.04 17.50
N THR A 7 3.06 -22.73 18.53
CA THR A 7 2.33 -22.10 19.65
C THR A 7 3.23 -21.14 20.43
N SER A 8 4.46 -21.56 20.73
CA SER A 8 5.45 -20.70 21.41
C SER A 8 5.88 -19.51 20.55
N PHE A 9 6.12 -19.71 19.25
CA PHE A 9 6.40 -18.62 18.30
C PHE A 9 5.29 -17.56 18.32
N ARG A 10 4.04 -18.00 18.18
CA ARG A 10 2.86 -17.12 18.22
C ARG A 10 2.82 -16.35 19.55
N THR A 11 3.03 -17.03 20.67
CA THR A 11 2.98 -16.43 22.00
C THR A 11 4.04 -15.33 22.17
N ASP A 12 5.27 -15.58 21.74
CA ASP A 12 6.37 -14.60 21.83
C ASP A 12 6.11 -13.37 20.95
N ILE A 13 5.56 -13.55 19.74
CA ILE A 13 5.17 -12.43 18.86
C ILE A 13 4.02 -11.63 19.47
N GLU A 14 2.98 -12.28 20.01
CA GLU A 14 1.86 -11.59 20.64
C GLU A 14 2.30 -10.81 21.90
N LEU A 15 3.21 -11.38 22.70
CA LEU A 15 3.79 -10.72 23.86
C LEU A 15 4.57 -9.46 23.46
N LEU A 16 5.44 -9.59 22.46
CA LEU A 16 6.20 -8.46 21.91
C LEU A 16 5.26 -7.35 21.41
N GLY A 17 4.20 -7.70 20.68
CA GLY A 17 3.21 -6.73 20.22
C GLY A 17 2.49 -6.01 21.36
N ARG A 18 2.15 -6.72 22.45
CA ARG A 18 1.55 -6.10 23.66
C ARG A 18 2.53 -5.13 24.33
N GLU A 19 3.79 -5.52 24.48
CA GLU A 19 4.81 -4.67 25.08
C GLU A 19 5.09 -3.40 24.27
N LEU A 20 5.25 -3.53 22.95
CA LEU A 20 5.44 -2.38 22.06
C LEU A 20 4.25 -1.42 22.15
N ARG A 21 3.04 -1.96 22.09
CA ARG A 21 1.80 -1.18 22.21
C ARG A 21 1.69 -0.43 23.53
N ALA A 22 2.05 -1.08 24.64
CA ALA A 22 2.07 -0.46 25.97
C ALA A 22 3.17 0.58 26.13
N GLY A 23 4.28 0.45 25.39
CA GLY A 23 5.40 1.39 25.38
C GLY A 23 5.21 2.62 24.49
N GLN A 24 4.12 2.72 23.72
CA GLN A 24 3.85 3.90 22.90
C GLN A 24 3.44 5.10 23.75
N GLY A 25 3.87 6.30 23.36
CA GLY A 25 3.49 7.53 24.05
C GLY A 25 4.02 8.77 23.35
N GLU A 26 4.44 9.78 24.12
CA GLU A 26 4.90 11.07 23.60
C GLU A 26 6.04 10.98 22.59
N ARG A 27 6.96 10.01 22.74
CA ARG A 27 8.07 9.82 21.78
C ARG A 27 7.56 9.41 20.40
N ASP A 28 6.52 8.58 20.35
CA ASP A 28 5.90 8.10 19.12
C ASP A 28 5.13 9.24 18.42
N LEU A 29 4.43 10.06 19.20
CA LEU A 29 3.74 11.25 18.69
C LEU A 29 4.73 12.32 18.22
N ALA A 30 5.83 12.54 18.93
CA ALA A 30 6.89 13.46 18.52
C ALA A 30 7.57 13.00 17.23
N HIS A 31 7.81 11.69 17.07
CA HIS A 31 8.31 11.12 15.82
C HIS A 31 7.34 11.33 14.68
N PHE A 32 6.04 11.07 14.88
CA PHE A 32 5.03 11.35 13.86
C PHE A 32 4.97 12.84 13.47
N ARG A 33 5.04 13.76 14.44
CA ARG A 33 5.11 15.21 14.17
C ARG A 33 6.34 15.60 13.35
N LYS A 34 7.47 14.94 13.56
CA LYS A 34 8.67 15.13 12.72
C LYS A 34 8.43 14.68 11.29
N ILE A 35 7.79 13.53 11.06
CA ILE A 35 7.43 13.06 9.71
C ILE A 35 6.44 14.02 9.03
N LEU A 36 5.45 14.53 9.78
CA LEU A 36 4.53 15.57 9.30
C LEU A 36 5.28 16.85 8.89
N LEU A 37 6.29 17.26 9.66
CA LEU A 37 7.11 18.42 9.33
C LEU A 37 7.89 18.19 8.02
N TRP A 38 8.53 17.03 7.85
CA TRP A 38 9.26 16.71 6.62
C TRP A 38 8.34 16.74 5.40
N ASN A 39 7.17 16.10 5.48
CA ASN A 39 6.15 16.14 4.44
C ASN A 39 5.75 17.59 4.07
N ARG A 40 5.49 18.43 5.08
CA ARG A 40 5.09 19.83 4.85
C ARG A 40 6.19 20.66 4.22
N LEU A 41 7.44 20.49 4.64
CA LEU A 41 8.58 21.18 4.05
C LEU A 41 8.75 20.81 2.57
N LEU A 42 8.66 19.51 2.24
CA LEU A 42 8.68 19.03 0.85
C LEU A 42 7.53 19.63 0.04
N LEU A 43 6.32 19.66 0.59
CA LEU A 43 5.17 20.25 -0.09
C LEU A 43 5.37 21.74 -0.34
N VAL A 44 5.84 22.50 0.65
CA VAL A 44 6.09 23.95 0.52
C VAL A 44 7.12 24.22 -0.56
N VAL A 45 8.26 23.51 -0.55
CA VAL A 45 9.30 23.66 -1.58
C VAL A 45 8.74 23.32 -2.96
N GLY A 46 8.01 22.21 -3.07
CA GLY A 46 7.37 21.78 -4.31
C GLY A 46 6.38 22.80 -4.87
N LEU A 47 5.52 23.38 -4.02
CA LEU A 47 4.51 24.35 -4.43
C LEU A 47 5.11 25.72 -4.78
N VAL A 48 6.08 26.21 -4.00
CA VAL A 48 6.75 27.51 -4.26
C VAL A 48 7.52 27.47 -5.58
N THR A 49 8.12 26.32 -5.90
CA THR A 49 8.90 26.15 -7.15
C THR A 49 8.08 25.63 -8.32
N LEU A 50 6.77 25.46 -8.15
CA LEU A 50 5.92 24.72 -9.09
C LEU A 50 5.91 25.32 -10.51
N GLY A 51 5.87 26.64 -10.63
CA GLY A 51 5.83 27.35 -11.92
C GLY A 51 7.19 27.54 -12.61
N LEU A 52 8.29 27.15 -11.97
CA LEU A 52 9.62 27.19 -12.58
C LEU A 52 9.73 26.18 -13.71
N PHE A 53 10.64 26.39 -14.66
CA PHE A 53 10.95 25.41 -15.71
C PHE A 53 11.06 23.99 -15.11
N PRO A 54 10.58 22.92 -15.79
CA PRO A 54 10.59 21.57 -15.25
C PRO A 54 11.91 21.23 -14.54
N ASN A 55 11.81 21.05 -13.22
CA ASN A 55 12.96 21.07 -12.33
C ASN A 55 12.96 19.82 -11.46
N PRO A 56 14.05 19.04 -11.43
CA PRO A 56 14.15 17.82 -10.62
C PRO A 56 13.83 18.04 -9.14
N ILE A 57 14.22 19.17 -8.55
CA ILE A 57 13.94 19.45 -7.13
C ILE A 57 12.43 19.57 -6.89
N THR A 58 11.72 20.31 -7.74
CA THR A 58 10.26 20.47 -7.68
C THR A 58 9.56 19.12 -7.78
N VAL A 59 9.94 18.32 -8.77
CA VAL A 59 9.38 16.98 -9.02
C VAL A 59 9.64 16.05 -7.84
N LEU A 60 10.87 15.99 -7.33
CA LEU A 60 11.25 15.17 -6.18
C LEU A 60 10.48 15.57 -4.92
N CYS A 61 10.40 16.87 -4.62
CA CYS A 61 9.71 17.38 -3.44
C CYS A 61 8.20 17.08 -3.49
N LEU A 62 7.54 17.35 -4.62
CA LEU A 62 6.11 17.04 -4.78
C LEU A 62 5.86 15.53 -4.74
N SER A 63 6.75 14.74 -5.33
CA SER A 63 6.61 13.29 -5.32
C SER A 63 6.78 12.71 -3.92
N LEU A 64 7.83 13.08 -3.19
CA LEU A 64 8.06 12.64 -1.82
C LEU A 64 6.97 13.15 -0.86
N ALA A 65 6.45 14.37 -1.07
CA ALA A 65 5.32 14.87 -0.31
C ALA A 65 4.04 14.05 -0.57
N THR A 66 3.77 13.68 -1.82
CA THR A 66 2.59 12.87 -2.17
C THR A 66 2.74 11.44 -1.63
N PHE A 67 3.90 10.81 -1.88
CA PHE A 67 4.25 9.48 -1.38
C PHE A 67 4.12 9.40 0.14
N SER A 68 4.73 10.33 0.88
CA SER A 68 4.68 10.33 2.34
C SER A 68 3.31 10.63 2.92
N ARG A 69 2.50 11.45 2.23
CA ARG A 69 1.11 11.68 2.64
C ARG A 69 0.27 10.41 2.55
N TRP A 70 0.54 9.56 1.58
CA TRP A 70 -0.08 8.24 1.50
C TRP A 70 0.54 7.25 2.48
N THR A 71 1.81 6.88 2.29
CA THR A 71 2.39 5.70 2.95
C THR A 71 2.68 5.90 4.43
N MET A 72 2.91 7.13 4.89
CA MET A 72 3.27 7.41 6.28
C MET A 72 2.13 8.07 7.07
N ILE A 73 1.36 8.95 6.45
CA ILE A 73 0.25 9.64 7.13
C ILE A 73 -1.04 8.85 6.94
N GLY A 74 -1.57 8.77 5.72
CA GLY A 74 -2.86 8.13 5.46
C GLY A 74 -2.89 6.66 5.85
N HIS A 75 -1.90 5.88 5.42
CA HIS A 75 -1.80 4.45 5.70
C HIS A 75 -1.74 4.15 7.21
N HIS A 76 -0.76 4.69 7.95
CA HIS A 76 -0.63 4.40 9.38
C HIS A 76 -1.78 4.95 10.22
N VAL A 77 -2.34 6.11 9.88
CA VAL A 77 -3.51 6.65 10.58
C VAL A 77 -4.73 5.78 10.34
N SER A 78 -4.95 5.31 9.11
CA SER A 78 -6.06 4.42 8.77
C SER A 78 -5.92 3.02 9.38
N HIS A 79 -4.69 2.55 9.65
CA HIS A 79 -4.46 1.37 10.50
C HIS A 79 -4.66 1.63 11.99
N GLY A 80 -4.74 2.90 12.39
CA GLY A 80 -4.95 3.37 13.76
C GLY A 80 -3.69 3.39 14.62
N GLY A 81 -2.52 3.53 14.00
CA GLY A 81 -1.22 3.70 14.67
C GLY A 81 -1.17 4.86 15.66
N TYR A 82 -2.10 5.82 15.55
CA TYR A 82 -2.15 7.04 16.36
C TYR A 82 -3.44 7.24 17.14
N ASP A 83 -4.39 6.30 17.10
CA ASP A 83 -5.71 6.44 17.74
C ASP A 83 -5.65 6.77 19.24
N ARG A 84 -4.68 6.18 19.94
CA ARG A 84 -4.47 6.35 21.38
C ARG A 84 -3.39 7.38 21.72
N LEU A 85 -2.74 7.96 20.71
CA LEU A 85 -1.59 8.85 20.89
C LEU A 85 -1.98 10.31 20.65
N ASP A 86 -2.77 10.59 19.62
CA ASP A 86 -3.19 11.95 19.29
C ASP A 86 -4.41 12.40 20.11
N ALA A 87 -4.17 13.15 21.19
CA ALA A 87 -5.24 13.70 22.04
C ALA A 87 -6.23 14.61 21.29
N SER A 88 -5.84 15.21 20.15
CA SER A 88 -6.77 16.01 19.35
C SER A 88 -7.81 15.16 18.62
N GLY A 89 -7.52 13.86 18.45
CA GLY A 89 -8.34 12.92 17.70
C GLY A 89 -8.43 13.25 16.21
N ARG A 90 -7.54 14.10 15.67
CA ARG A 90 -7.46 14.40 14.23
C ARG A 90 -6.95 13.19 13.47
N TYR A 91 -5.93 12.52 13.98
CA TYR A 91 -5.28 11.37 13.36
C TYR A 91 -5.81 10.05 13.95
N HIS A 92 -7.14 9.94 14.00
CA HIS A 92 -7.85 8.73 14.44
C HIS A 92 -8.48 8.04 13.23
N ARG A 93 -8.35 6.71 13.11
CA ARG A 93 -8.78 5.94 11.92
C ARG A 93 -10.24 6.15 11.53
N ALA A 94 -11.11 6.35 12.52
CA ALA A 94 -12.54 6.57 12.32
C ALA A 94 -12.91 7.98 11.83
N ARG A 95 -11.97 8.93 11.79
CA ARG A 95 -12.24 10.34 11.48
C ARG A 95 -11.40 10.86 10.32
N PHE A 96 -10.14 10.44 10.25
CA PHE A 96 -9.17 10.92 9.28
C PHE A 96 -9.65 10.66 7.85
N ALA A 97 -9.87 11.74 7.08
CA ALA A 97 -10.34 11.68 5.69
C ALA A 97 -11.70 10.97 5.44
N MET A 98 -12.46 10.61 6.47
CA MET A 98 -13.69 9.82 6.35
C MET A 98 -14.92 10.66 5.94
N GLY A 99 -15.79 10.07 5.12
CA GLY A 99 -17.16 10.48 4.84
C GLY A 99 -17.31 11.56 3.77
N SER A 100 -16.74 12.75 4.00
CA SER A 100 -17.04 13.94 3.19
C SER A 100 -15.85 14.45 2.38
N LEU A 101 -16.12 15.06 1.22
CA LEU A 101 -15.09 15.67 0.38
C LEU A 101 -14.28 16.76 1.13
N PRO A 102 -14.89 17.64 1.95
CA PRO A 102 -14.12 18.59 2.76
C PRO A 102 -13.15 17.90 3.73
N ARG A 103 -13.57 16.81 4.38
CA ARG A 103 -12.71 16.03 5.29
C ARG A 103 -11.54 15.43 4.52
N ARG A 104 -11.79 14.82 3.36
CA ARG A 104 -10.74 14.32 2.44
C ARG A 104 -9.81 15.43 1.98
N ALA A 105 -10.34 16.57 1.55
CA ALA A 105 -9.55 17.73 1.10
C ALA A 105 -8.56 18.21 2.18
N LEU A 106 -8.96 18.19 3.45
CA LEU A 106 -8.14 18.62 4.57
C LEU A 106 -7.12 17.58 5.05
N ASP A 107 -7.50 16.30 5.05
CA ASP A 107 -6.70 15.23 5.66
C ASP A 107 -5.91 14.44 4.63
N TRP A 108 -6.57 13.94 3.58
CA TRP A 108 -5.95 13.11 2.54
C TRP A 108 -6.81 13.04 1.27
N LEU A 109 -6.59 14.02 0.37
CA LEU A 109 -7.21 14.04 -0.96
C LEU A 109 -6.34 13.25 -1.92
N ASP A 110 -6.69 11.97 -2.08
CA ASP A 110 -6.02 11.06 -3.01
C ASP A 110 -7.04 10.36 -3.93
N TRP A 111 -6.52 9.63 -4.90
CA TRP A 111 -7.25 8.83 -5.90
C TRP A 111 -7.98 7.61 -5.32
N MET A 112 -8.16 7.52 -4.00
CA MET A 112 -8.95 6.48 -3.33
C MET A 112 -9.84 7.06 -2.23
N LEU A 113 -10.86 6.31 -1.86
CA LEU A 113 -11.67 6.59 -0.68
C LEU A 113 -11.05 5.88 0.53
N PRO A 114 -10.84 6.55 1.67
CA PRO A 114 -10.32 5.90 2.88
C PRO A 114 -11.17 4.71 3.34
N GLU A 115 -12.50 4.77 3.18
CA GLU A 115 -13.40 3.65 3.49
C GLU A 115 -13.17 2.45 2.57
N ALA A 116 -12.90 2.72 1.29
CA ALA A 116 -12.64 1.70 0.29
C ALA A 116 -11.28 1.03 0.53
N TRP A 117 -10.27 1.85 0.81
CA TRP A 117 -8.94 1.40 1.17
C TRP A 117 -8.95 0.56 2.46
N ASN A 118 -9.70 0.97 3.49
CA ASN A 118 -9.82 0.19 4.73
C ASN A 118 -10.42 -1.21 4.50
N LEU A 119 -11.32 -1.37 3.54
CA LEU A 119 -11.87 -2.69 3.21
C LEU A 119 -10.87 -3.54 2.43
N GLU A 120 -10.27 -2.97 1.40
CA GLU A 120 -9.36 -3.72 0.53
C GLU A 120 -8.02 -4.02 1.23
N HIS A 121 -7.39 -3.02 1.83
CA HIS A 121 -6.11 -3.19 2.53
C HIS A 121 -6.27 -3.79 3.94
N ASN A 122 -7.00 -3.13 4.84
CA ASN A 122 -7.00 -3.57 6.25
C ASN A 122 -7.79 -4.85 6.48
N LYS A 123 -8.87 -5.09 5.72
CA LYS A 123 -9.75 -6.26 5.93
C LYS A 123 -9.40 -7.44 5.02
N HIS A 124 -8.97 -7.20 3.78
CA HIS A 124 -8.64 -8.29 2.85
C HIS A 124 -7.14 -8.60 2.82
N HIS A 125 -6.30 -7.64 2.42
CA HIS A 125 -4.85 -7.86 2.29
C HIS A 125 -4.19 -8.32 3.59
N HIS A 126 -4.41 -7.62 4.70
CA HIS A 126 -3.82 -7.99 6.00
C HIS A 126 -4.26 -9.38 6.52
N TYR A 127 -5.50 -9.78 6.26
CA TYR A 127 -6.05 -11.04 6.77
C TYR A 127 -5.91 -12.23 5.81
N SER A 128 -5.54 -11.95 4.56
CA SER A 128 -5.47 -12.95 3.49
C SER A 128 -4.12 -12.87 2.77
N LEU A 129 -3.07 -12.31 3.36
CA LEU A 129 -1.77 -12.07 2.72
C LEU A 129 -1.29 -13.30 1.91
N ASN A 130 -1.07 -13.09 0.62
CA ASN A 130 -0.71 -14.06 -0.41
C ASN A 130 -1.66 -15.29 -0.54
N GLU A 131 -2.91 -15.16 -0.14
CA GLU A 131 -4.01 -16.09 -0.44
C GLU A 131 -4.74 -15.66 -1.71
N PRO A 132 -5.59 -16.52 -2.32
CA PRO A 132 -6.34 -16.14 -3.52
C PRO A 132 -7.26 -14.93 -3.34
N ASP A 133 -7.67 -14.65 -2.09
CA ASP A 133 -8.48 -13.49 -1.72
C ASP A 133 -7.66 -12.21 -1.46
N ASP A 134 -6.32 -12.27 -1.48
CA ASP A 134 -5.44 -11.10 -1.34
C ASP A 134 -5.52 -10.22 -2.58
N PRO A 135 -5.97 -8.95 -2.46
CA PRO A 135 -6.00 -8.03 -3.59
C PRO A 135 -4.61 -7.70 -4.16
N ASP A 136 -3.54 -7.95 -3.42
CA ASP A 136 -2.16 -7.61 -3.79
C ASP A 136 -1.33 -8.81 -4.27
N LEU A 137 -1.96 -9.97 -4.50
CA LEU A 137 -1.27 -11.15 -5.05
C LEU A 137 -0.95 -10.99 -6.54
N VAL A 138 0.14 -10.27 -6.84
CA VAL A 138 0.54 -9.90 -8.20
C VAL A 138 0.66 -11.07 -9.17
N GLU A 139 1.00 -12.27 -8.67
CA GLU A 139 1.07 -13.48 -9.49
C GLU A 139 -0.29 -13.84 -10.10
N ASP A 140 -1.37 -13.70 -9.33
CA ASP A 140 -2.72 -13.97 -9.80
C ASP A 140 -3.29 -12.76 -10.55
N ASN A 141 -3.04 -11.54 -10.07
CA ASN A 141 -3.58 -10.31 -10.66
C ASN A 141 -3.08 -10.10 -12.09
N LEU A 142 -1.88 -10.59 -12.42
CA LEU A 142 -1.28 -10.52 -13.75
C LEU A 142 -1.30 -11.85 -14.50
N ARG A 143 -2.14 -12.81 -14.10
CA ARG A 143 -2.26 -14.12 -14.76
C ARG A 143 -2.40 -13.99 -16.28
N SER A 144 -3.31 -13.13 -16.75
CA SER A 144 -3.53 -12.90 -18.19
C SER A 144 -2.28 -12.43 -18.91
N LEU A 145 -1.47 -11.55 -18.30
CA LEU A 145 -0.20 -11.10 -18.89
C LEU A 145 0.85 -12.21 -18.86
N ARG A 146 0.97 -12.90 -17.72
CA ARG A 146 1.92 -14.00 -17.50
C ARG A 146 1.71 -15.13 -18.49
N GLU A 147 0.47 -15.56 -18.68
CA GLU A 147 0.08 -16.69 -19.54
C GLU A 147 -0.09 -16.30 -21.02
N SER A 148 -0.11 -15.00 -21.34
CA SER A 148 -0.18 -14.55 -22.74
C SER A 148 1.03 -14.98 -23.57
N SER A 149 0.80 -15.12 -24.88
CA SER A 149 1.84 -15.36 -25.90
C SER A 149 2.62 -14.09 -26.30
N ALA A 150 2.38 -12.95 -25.64
CA ALA A 150 3.05 -11.70 -25.96
C ALA A 150 4.58 -11.82 -25.79
N PRO A 151 5.39 -11.22 -26.68
CA PRO A 151 6.84 -11.20 -26.53
C PRO A 151 7.27 -10.58 -25.19
N LEU A 152 8.35 -11.08 -24.61
CA LEU A 152 8.83 -10.64 -23.30
C LEU A 152 9.05 -9.11 -23.19
N PRO A 153 9.59 -8.40 -24.21
CA PRO A 153 9.67 -6.93 -24.16
C PRO A 153 8.31 -6.25 -24.00
N VAL A 154 7.24 -6.77 -24.61
CA VAL A 154 5.88 -6.24 -24.47
C VAL A 154 5.36 -6.44 -23.04
N LYS A 155 5.67 -7.59 -22.42
CA LYS A 155 5.32 -7.83 -21.00
C LYS A 155 6.03 -6.85 -20.08
N TYR A 156 7.33 -6.59 -20.28
CA TYR A 156 8.06 -5.59 -19.49
C TYR A 156 7.51 -4.16 -19.70
N LEU A 157 7.18 -3.77 -20.93
CA LEU A 157 6.56 -2.47 -21.20
C LEU A 157 5.18 -2.35 -20.54
N THR A 158 4.42 -3.45 -20.49
CA THR A 158 3.13 -3.49 -19.77
C THR A 158 3.33 -3.31 -18.26
N VAL A 159 4.33 -3.98 -17.67
CA VAL A 159 4.68 -3.77 -16.26
C VAL A 159 5.12 -2.33 -16.02
N LEU A 160 5.96 -1.75 -16.87
CA LEU A 160 6.37 -0.34 -16.76
C LEU A 160 5.17 0.62 -16.82
N PHE A 161 4.21 0.36 -17.72
CA PHE A 161 2.96 1.11 -17.76
C PHE A 161 2.20 1.02 -16.43
N PHE A 162 2.06 -0.18 -15.86
CA PHE A 162 1.47 -0.33 -14.53
C PHE A 162 2.28 0.42 -13.47
N MET A 163 3.61 0.32 -13.44
CA MET A 163 4.46 1.05 -12.49
C MET A 163 4.24 2.57 -12.53
N LEU A 164 3.97 3.14 -13.70
CA LEU A 164 3.74 4.58 -13.90
C LEU A 164 2.31 5.03 -13.57
N THR A 165 1.35 4.11 -13.51
CA THR A 165 -0.10 4.43 -13.47
C THR A 165 -0.87 3.67 -12.39
N TRP A 166 -0.20 2.78 -11.66
CA TRP A 166 -0.79 1.76 -10.77
C TRP A 166 -1.88 2.30 -9.85
N LYS A 167 -1.65 3.48 -9.27
CA LYS A 167 -2.56 4.14 -8.34
C LYS A 167 -3.97 4.29 -8.94
N TRP A 168 -4.11 5.11 -9.97
CA TRP A 168 -5.42 5.42 -10.57
C TRP A 168 -5.86 4.42 -11.64
N PHE A 169 -4.93 3.65 -12.22
CA PHE A 169 -5.26 2.68 -13.26
C PHE A 169 -5.71 1.34 -12.70
N TYR A 170 -5.12 0.88 -11.60
CA TYR A 170 -5.42 -0.42 -11.01
C TYR A 170 -6.02 -0.28 -9.60
N TYR A 171 -5.40 0.47 -8.70
CA TYR A 171 -5.77 0.38 -7.29
C TYR A 171 -7.07 1.13 -6.95
N SER A 172 -7.39 2.27 -7.59
CA SER A 172 -8.68 2.96 -7.41
C SER A 172 -9.92 2.14 -7.79
N PRO A 173 -10.02 1.52 -9.00
CA PRO A 173 -11.20 0.73 -9.32
C PRO A 173 -11.32 -0.51 -8.42
N ASN A 174 -10.22 -1.13 -8.00
CA ASN A 174 -10.26 -2.32 -7.14
C ASN A 174 -10.67 -2.00 -5.69
N THR A 175 -10.11 -0.96 -5.08
CA THR A 175 -10.54 -0.51 -3.74
C THR A 175 -12.03 -0.15 -3.74
N LEU A 176 -12.50 0.62 -4.74
CA LEU A 176 -13.93 0.97 -4.86
C LEU A 176 -14.80 -0.26 -5.10
N SER A 177 -14.36 -1.19 -5.95
CA SER A 177 -15.06 -2.46 -6.21
C SER A 177 -15.30 -3.23 -4.90
N ARG A 178 -14.29 -3.31 -4.02
CA ARG A 178 -14.45 -3.94 -2.69
C ARG A 178 -15.44 -3.21 -1.81
N LEU A 179 -15.45 -1.88 -1.81
CA LEU A 179 -16.43 -1.09 -1.06
C LEU A 179 -17.86 -1.35 -1.54
N GLN A 180 -18.09 -1.35 -2.84
CA GLN A 180 -19.43 -1.56 -3.40
C GLN A 180 -19.91 -3.01 -3.26
N LEU A 181 -19.00 -3.99 -3.31
CA LEU A 181 -19.31 -5.37 -2.94
C LEU A 181 -19.69 -5.52 -1.47
N ASP A 182 -19.00 -4.83 -0.55
CA ASP A 182 -19.35 -4.85 0.88
C ASP A 182 -20.72 -4.20 1.12
N ARG A 183 -21.05 -3.11 0.42
CA ARG A 183 -22.39 -2.49 0.44
C ARG A 183 -23.45 -3.44 -0.14
N ALA A 184 -23.20 -4.05 -1.30
CA ALA A 184 -24.10 -5.01 -1.92
C ALA A 184 -24.42 -6.20 -0.99
N ARG A 185 -23.41 -6.72 -0.28
CA ARG A 185 -23.58 -7.78 0.73
C ARG A 185 -24.42 -7.34 1.94
N LYS A 186 -24.47 -6.04 2.23
CA LYS A 186 -25.32 -5.45 3.27
C LYS A 186 -26.72 -5.08 2.74
N GLY A 187 -27.04 -5.41 1.50
CA GLY A 187 -28.30 -5.05 0.85
C GLY A 187 -28.33 -3.61 0.30
N GLU A 188 -27.18 -2.93 0.28
CA GLU A 188 -27.03 -1.56 -0.21
C GLU A 188 -26.36 -1.58 -1.59
N GLY A 189 -27.12 -1.57 -2.69
CA GLY A 189 -26.59 -1.47 -4.05
C GLY A 189 -26.90 -2.68 -4.93
N ALA A 190 -26.25 -2.73 -6.11
CA ALA A 190 -26.48 -3.78 -7.10
C ALA A 190 -25.88 -5.12 -6.65
N GLY A 191 -26.48 -6.24 -7.07
CA GLY A 191 -26.12 -7.58 -6.64
C GLY A 191 -24.64 -7.95 -6.88
N ALA A 192 -24.09 -8.80 -6.01
CA ALA A 192 -22.72 -9.30 -6.07
C ALA A 192 -22.60 -10.64 -6.84
N GLU A 193 -23.57 -10.96 -7.70
CA GLU A 193 -23.53 -12.18 -8.50
C GLU A 193 -22.31 -12.18 -9.43
N GLY A 194 -21.53 -13.26 -9.41
CA GLY A 194 -20.29 -13.35 -10.19
C GLY A 194 -19.09 -12.58 -9.63
N ALA A 195 -19.20 -12.03 -8.41
CA ALA A 195 -18.08 -11.35 -7.72
C ALA A 195 -17.00 -12.35 -7.25
N GLY A 196 -16.24 -12.88 -8.21
CA GLY A 196 -15.01 -13.64 -7.98
C GLY A 196 -13.78 -12.74 -7.83
N SER A 197 -12.58 -13.32 -7.99
CA SER A 197 -11.28 -12.63 -7.92
C SER A 197 -10.96 -11.76 -9.16
N THR A 198 -11.97 -11.19 -9.81
CA THR A 198 -11.77 -10.45 -11.07
C THR A 198 -11.38 -9.01 -10.77
N TYR A 199 -10.08 -8.73 -10.91
CA TYR A 199 -9.54 -7.39 -10.79
C TYR A 199 -10.00 -6.49 -11.92
N GLN A 200 -10.11 -5.21 -11.61
CA GLN A 200 -10.52 -4.17 -12.55
C GLN A 200 -9.33 -3.29 -12.92
N THR A 201 -9.25 -2.95 -14.19
CA THR A 201 -8.43 -1.80 -14.64
C THR A 201 -9.35 -0.59 -14.78
N LEU A 202 -8.79 0.60 -14.92
CA LEU A 202 -9.58 1.79 -15.21
C LEU A 202 -10.36 1.63 -16.52
N LEU A 203 -9.78 0.97 -17.52
CA LEU A 203 -10.46 0.72 -18.79
C LEU A 203 -11.66 -0.22 -18.63
N SER A 204 -11.49 -1.37 -17.97
CA SER A 204 -12.62 -2.28 -17.73
C SER A 204 -13.68 -1.61 -16.86
N ALA A 205 -13.27 -0.90 -15.81
CA ALA A 205 -14.18 -0.19 -14.92
C ALA A 205 -14.99 0.93 -15.61
N LEU A 206 -14.51 1.50 -16.73
CA LEU A 206 -15.22 2.56 -17.46
C LEU A 206 -16.02 2.04 -18.66
N LEU A 207 -15.45 1.11 -19.42
CA LEU A 207 -16.06 0.62 -20.66
C LEU A 207 -17.11 -0.46 -20.39
N ASP A 208 -16.78 -1.42 -19.53
CA ASP A 208 -17.61 -2.59 -19.23
C ASP A 208 -17.51 -2.94 -17.73
N PRO A 209 -18.04 -2.09 -16.84
CA PRO A 209 -17.98 -2.33 -15.41
C PRO A 209 -18.82 -3.56 -15.04
N PRO A 210 -18.37 -4.37 -14.06
CA PRO A 210 -19.25 -5.36 -13.48
C PRO A 210 -20.47 -4.71 -12.80
N ALA A 211 -21.56 -5.46 -12.64
CA ALA A 211 -22.84 -4.93 -12.17
C ALA A 211 -22.78 -4.19 -10.82
N TRP A 212 -21.87 -4.59 -9.92
CA TRP A 212 -21.66 -3.96 -8.63
C TRP A 212 -20.84 -2.67 -8.70
N LEU A 213 -20.04 -2.46 -9.76
CA LEU A 213 -19.11 -1.32 -9.86
C LEU A 213 -19.77 -0.11 -10.52
N GLN A 214 -20.08 0.92 -9.74
CA GLN A 214 -20.69 2.15 -10.25
C GLN A 214 -19.63 3.09 -10.84
N ARG A 215 -19.65 3.23 -12.17
CA ARG A 215 -18.81 4.19 -12.94
C ARG A 215 -18.88 5.62 -12.43
N SER A 216 -20.07 6.09 -12.11
CA SER A 216 -20.28 7.46 -11.63
C SER A 216 -19.59 7.71 -10.30
N GLU A 217 -19.60 6.75 -9.37
CA GLU A 217 -18.87 6.88 -8.10
C GLU A 217 -17.36 6.88 -8.31
N LEU A 218 -16.85 6.01 -9.20
CA LEU A 218 -15.43 6.01 -9.59
C LEU A 218 -14.99 7.37 -10.14
N VAL A 219 -15.75 7.93 -11.07
CA VAL A 219 -15.38 9.21 -11.71
C VAL A 219 -15.63 10.39 -10.77
N LEU A 220 -16.80 10.52 -10.16
CA LEU A 220 -17.21 11.75 -9.45
C LEU A 220 -16.74 11.80 -8.00
N ARG A 221 -16.58 10.65 -7.33
CA ARG A 221 -16.18 10.62 -5.91
C ARG A 221 -14.73 10.19 -5.72
N VAL A 222 -14.20 9.33 -6.58
CA VAL A 222 -12.84 8.81 -6.43
C VAL A 222 -11.83 9.65 -7.21
N LEU A 223 -11.89 9.61 -8.55
CA LEU A 223 -10.87 10.19 -9.43
C LEU A 223 -11.04 11.72 -9.61
N GLY A 224 -12.25 12.16 -9.92
CA GLY A 224 -12.58 13.53 -10.31
C GLY A 224 -12.09 14.58 -9.34
N PRO A 225 -12.38 14.49 -8.02
CA PRO A 225 -11.92 15.48 -7.05
C PRO A 225 -10.40 15.59 -6.98
N TYR A 226 -9.69 14.46 -7.08
CA TYR A 226 -8.23 14.44 -7.07
C TYR A 226 -7.66 15.08 -8.35
N PHE A 227 -8.10 14.64 -9.53
CA PHE A 227 -7.58 15.16 -10.80
C PHE A 227 -7.95 16.63 -11.03
N LEU A 228 -9.17 17.03 -10.65
CA LEU A 228 -9.60 18.44 -10.70
C LEU A 228 -8.73 19.31 -9.81
N TYR A 229 -8.50 18.89 -8.57
CA TYR A 229 -7.63 19.64 -7.67
C TYR A 229 -6.20 19.70 -8.20
N GLN A 230 -5.62 18.54 -8.49
CA GLN A 230 -4.19 18.41 -8.79
C GLN A 230 -3.81 19.07 -10.13
N PHE A 231 -4.61 18.87 -11.19
CA PHE A 231 -4.23 19.26 -12.55
C PHE A 231 -5.04 20.43 -13.12
N VAL A 232 -6.03 20.92 -12.39
CA VAL A 232 -6.78 22.13 -12.79
C VAL A 232 -6.61 23.21 -11.74
N LEU A 233 -7.09 23.01 -10.52
CA LEU A 233 -7.16 24.07 -9.51
C LEU A 233 -5.77 24.48 -8.97
N LEU A 234 -4.89 23.52 -8.72
CA LEU A 234 -3.56 23.78 -8.17
C LEU A 234 -2.64 24.58 -9.11
N PRO A 235 -2.54 24.28 -10.43
CA PRO A 235 -1.75 25.09 -11.35
C PRO A 235 -2.45 26.38 -11.78
N LEU A 236 -3.78 26.52 -11.64
CA LEU A 236 -4.55 27.66 -12.14
C LEU A 236 -4.01 29.04 -11.72
N PRO A 237 -3.60 29.29 -10.46
CA PRO A 237 -3.04 30.58 -10.05
C PRO A 237 -1.79 31.01 -10.83
N PHE A 238 -1.04 30.06 -11.41
CA PHE A 238 0.17 30.38 -12.17
C PHE A 238 -0.12 31.08 -13.50
N LEU A 239 -1.37 31.07 -13.99
CA LEU A 239 -1.79 31.91 -15.12
C LEU A 239 -1.66 33.40 -14.81
N LEU A 240 -1.76 33.80 -13.53
CA LEU A 240 -1.55 35.19 -13.11
C LEU A 240 -0.09 35.63 -13.27
N LEU A 241 0.86 34.68 -13.31
CA LEU A 241 2.28 34.95 -13.54
C LEU A 241 2.60 34.96 -15.04
N SER A 242 2.28 33.86 -15.74
CA SER A 242 2.35 33.76 -17.20
C SER A 242 1.78 32.42 -17.70
N GLY A 243 1.46 32.35 -18.99
CA GLY A 243 1.13 31.08 -19.64
C GLY A 243 2.27 30.05 -19.59
N ALA A 244 3.52 30.49 -19.54
CA ALA A 244 4.67 29.59 -19.38
C ALA A 244 4.72 28.97 -17.97
N ALA A 245 4.50 29.78 -16.93
CA ALA A 245 4.47 29.31 -15.55
C ALA A 245 3.36 28.27 -15.33
N TYR A 246 2.18 28.48 -15.92
CA TYR A 246 1.09 27.49 -15.89
C TYR A 246 1.46 26.15 -16.56
N ARG A 247 2.05 26.20 -17.77
CA ARG A 247 2.51 24.99 -18.47
C ARG A 247 3.58 24.24 -17.67
N ASN A 248 4.52 24.98 -17.09
CA ASN A 248 5.55 24.42 -16.24
C ASN A 248 4.97 23.74 -15.00
N ALA A 249 3.99 24.37 -14.34
CA ALA A 249 3.28 23.80 -13.21
C ALA A 249 2.62 22.46 -13.57
N LEU A 250 1.88 22.41 -14.70
CA LEU A 250 1.29 21.16 -15.19
C LEU A 250 2.34 20.07 -15.44
N LEU A 251 3.46 20.40 -16.09
CA LEU A 251 4.53 19.45 -16.36
C LEU A 251 5.18 18.93 -15.07
N ASN A 252 5.48 19.81 -14.12
CA ASN A 252 6.04 19.42 -12.82
C ASN A 252 5.09 18.50 -12.04
N LEU A 253 3.78 18.80 -12.05
CA LEU A 253 2.76 17.96 -11.40
C LEU A 253 2.64 16.59 -12.07
N LEU A 254 2.67 16.54 -13.40
CA LEU A 254 2.62 15.29 -14.16
C LEU A 254 3.85 14.42 -13.87
N LEU A 255 5.05 15.01 -13.94
CA LEU A 255 6.30 14.30 -13.64
C LEU A 255 6.35 13.82 -12.18
N ALA A 256 5.87 14.63 -11.24
CA ALA A 256 5.78 14.24 -9.84
C ALA A 256 4.79 13.09 -9.63
N GLU A 257 3.67 13.07 -10.35
CA GLU A 257 2.70 11.97 -10.27
C GLU A 257 3.27 10.67 -10.84
N LEU A 258 3.96 10.71 -11.98
CA LEU A 258 4.64 9.54 -12.55
C LEU A 258 5.71 9.01 -11.61
N LEU A 259 6.54 9.89 -11.05
CA LEU A 259 7.57 9.52 -10.08
C LEU A 259 6.97 8.91 -8.82
N THR A 260 5.86 9.47 -8.32
CA THR A 260 5.15 8.95 -7.14
C THR A 260 4.59 7.56 -7.39
N ASN A 261 4.03 7.30 -8.58
CA ASN A 261 3.55 5.97 -8.94
C ASN A 261 4.70 4.96 -8.97
N MET A 262 5.81 5.30 -9.63
CA MET A 262 6.99 4.42 -9.69
C MET A 262 7.57 4.14 -8.30
N HIS A 263 7.71 5.18 -7.47
CA HIS A 263 8.25 5.06 -6.13
C HIS A 263 7.32 4.25 -5.22
N ALA A 264 6.02 4.51 -5.27
CA ALA A 264 5.04 3.72 -4.51
C ALA A 264 5.00 2.27 -4.97
N PHE A 265 5.03 1.99 -6.27
CA PHE A 265 5.11 0.63 -6.78
C PHE A 265 6.36 -0.08 -6.25
N LEU A 266 7.52 0.57 -6.38
CA LEU A 266 8.80 0.03 -5.94
C LEU A 266 8.77 -0.38 -4.46
N VAL A 267 8.17 0.43 -3.61
CA VAL A 267 8.13 0.20 -2.16
C VAL A 267 6.99 -0.72 -1.73
N VAL A 268 5.78 -0.53 -2.25
CA VAL A 268 4.56 -1.20 -1.75
C VAL A 268 4.36 -2.57 -2.38
N VAL A 269 4.71 -2.76 -3.65
CA VAL A 269 4.38 -4.02 -4.35
C VAL A 269 5.49 -5.07 -4.17
N THR A 270 6.74 -4.63 -4.05
CA THR A 270 7.90 -5.55 -4.14
C THR A 270 8.22 -6.31 -2.84
N ASN A 271 7.61 -5.91 -1.72
CA ASN A 271 7.72 -6.55 -0.41
C ASN A 271 6.78 -7.76 -0.24
N HIS A 272 5.83 -7.99 -1.15
CA HIS A 272 4.88 -9.12 -1.10
C HIS A 272 5.17 -10.24 -2.09
N ALA A 273 5.98 -9.97 -3.12
CA ALA A 273 6.16 -10.90 -4.23
C ALA A 273 7.63 -11.25 -4.50
N GLY A 274 7.93 -12.55 -4.52
CA GLY A 274 9.23 -13.08 -4.92
C GLY A 274 9.25 -14.60 -4.87
N GLU A 275 10.20 -15.23 -5.58
CA GLU A 275 10.39 -16.69 -5.58
C GLU A 275 10.83 -17.25 -4.21
N ASP A 276 11.19 -16.37 -3.28
CA ASP A 276 11.58 -16.65 -1.90
C ASP A 276 10.49 -16.38 -0.86
N LEU A 277 9.34 -15.83 -1.28
CA LEU A 277 8.16 -15.59 -0.42
C LEU A 277 7.07 -16.62 -0.69
N TYR A 278 6.36 -16.98 0.37
CA TYR A 278 5.29 -17.96 0.28
C TYR A 278 3.96 -17.34 -0.17
N ARG A 279 3.29 -18.02 -1.09
CA ARG A 279 1.85 -17.92 -1.34
C ARG A 279 1.12 -19.15 -0.82
N PHE A 280 -0.16 -18.97 -0.54
CA PHE A 280 -1.01 -19.97 0.09
C PHE A 280 -2.24 -20.22 -0.77
N ASP A 281 -2.70 -21.47 -0.84
CA ASP A 281 -3.87 -21.84 -1.63
C ASP A 281 -5.13 -21.93 -0.75
N THR A 282 -4.97 -22.21 0.55
CA THR A 282 -6.05 -22.22 1.53
C THR A 282 -6.08 -21.00 2.44
N LYS A 283 -7.27 -20.70 2.95
CA LYS A 283 -7.51 -19.70 4.00
C LYS A 283 -6.70 -20.00 5.27
N CYS A 284 -6.10 -18.96 5.85
CA CYS A 284 -5.30 -19.07 7.05
C CYS A 284 -6.14 -19.45 8.29
N THR A 285 -5.61 -20.33 9.13
CA THR A 285 -6.10 -20.59 10.48
C THR A 285 -5.39 -19.71 11.51
N LYS A 286 -5.99 -19.50 12.68
CA LYS A 286 -5.47 -18.57 13.70
C LYS A 286 -4.08 -18.97 14.24
N ASP A 287 -3.75 -20.25 14.23
CA ASP A 287 -2.49 -20.79 14.74
C ASP A 287 -1.29 -20.45 13.84
N VAL A 288 -1.46 -20.42 12.52
CA VAL A 288 -0.38 -20.08 11.56
C VAL A 288 -0.41 -18.64 11.07
N PHE A 289 -1.40 -17.83 11.47
CA PHE A 289 -1.58 -16.46 10.99
C PHE A 289 -0.31 -15.60 11.08
N LEU A 290 0.28 -15.47 12.28
CA LEU A 290 1.48 -14.65 12.48
C LEU A 290 2.71 -15.22 11.74
N LEU A 291 2.77 -16.55 11.57
CA LEU A 291 3.82 -17.17 10.76
C LEU A 291 3.68 -16.76 9.30
N ARG A 292 2.46 -16.82 8.73
CA ARG A 292 2.18 -16.43 7.34
C ARG A 292 2.50 -14.96 7.08
N GLN A 293 2.22 -14.06 8.04
CA GLN A 293 2.60 -12.65 7.94
C GLN A 293 4.11 -12.45 7.75
N VAL A 294 4.93 -13.24 8.47
CA VAL A 294 6.40 -13.17 8.38
C VAL A 294 6.94 -13.78 7.10
N ILE A 295 6.45 -14.96 6.71
CA ILE A 295 7.02 -15.70 5.56
C ILE A 295 6.39 -15.32 4.21
N GLY A 296 5.30 -14.55 4.24
CA GLY A 296 4.62 -14.00 3.06
C GLY A 296 5.04 -12.56 2.72
N SER A 297 5.88 -11.91 3.53
CA SER A 297 6.36 -10.56 3.27
C SER A 297 7.88 -10.45 3.46
N ALA A 298 8.47 -9.39 2.92
CA ALA A 298 9.88 -9.08 3.03
C ALA A 298 10.10 -7.65 3.49
N ASN A 299 11.14 -7.43 4.29
CA ASN A 299 11.61 -6.11 4.66
C ASN A 299 12.66 -5.59 3.69
N TYR A 300 12.82 -4.26 3.66
CA TYR A 300 13.97 -3.63 3.02
C TYR A 300 15.07 -3.32 4.05
N HIS A 301 16.24 -2.91 3.57
CA HIS A 301 17.26 -2.39 4.48
C HIS A 301 16.74 -1.17 5.25
N THR A 302 17.02 -1.16 6.54
CA THR A 302 16.62 -0.15 7.51
C THR A 302 17.88 0.61 7.95
N SER A 303 17.83 1.94 7.95
CA SER A 303 19.00 2.77 8.33
C SER A 303 18.60 4.14 8.87
N GLY A 304 17.59 4.15 9.75
CA GLY A 304 17.08 5.35 10.40
C GLY A 304 16.17 6.18 9.51
N ASP A 305 15.63 7.25 10.08
CA ASP A 305 14.43 7.92 9.55
C ASP A 305 14.56 8.43 8.11
N VAL A 306 15.74 8.82 7.64
CA VAL A 306 15.91 9.28 6.25
C VAL A 306 15.66 8.13 5.27
N ASN A 307 16.31 6.99 5.49
CA ASN A 307 16.11 5.80 4.65
C ASN A 307 14.69 5.25 4.82
N ASP A 308 14.17 5.27 6.05
CA ASP A 308 12.83 4.74 6.33
C ASP A 308 11.76 5.64 5.70
N PHE A 309 11.96 6.97 5.68
CA PHE A 309 11.11 7.90 4.94
C PHE A 309 11.15 7.64 3.42
N LEU A 310 12.32 7.35 2.85
CA LEU A 310 12.40 6.96 1.43
C LEU A 310 11.72 5.63 1.13
N HIS A 311 11.54 4.75 2.13
CA HIS A 311 10.75 3.53 2.00
C HIS A 311 9.34 3.67 2.60
N GLY A 312 8.90 4.89 2.95
CA GLY A 312 7.58 5.12 3.50
C GLY A 312 7.28 4.40 4.82
N PHE A 313 8.32 4.01 5.57
CA PHE A 313 8.27 3.10 6.72
C PHE A 313 7.74 1.69 6.42
N LEU A 314 7.54 1.36 5.14
CA LEU A 314 7.17 0.04 4.64
C LEU A 314 8.39 -0.86 4.40
N ASN A 315 9.60 -0.37 4.72
CA ASN A 315 10.76 -1.23 4.91
C ASN A 315 10.67 -2.11 6.18
N TYR A 316 9.62 -1.91 6.98
CA TYR A 316 9.20 -2.74 8.12
C TYR A 316 7.92 -3.54 7.81
N GLN A 317 7.78 -4.07 6.60
CA GLN A 317 6.58 -4.77 6.15
C GLN A 317 6.18 -5.96 7.04
N ILE A 318 7.15 -6.73 7.52
CA ILE A 318 6.90 -7.86 8.43
C ILE A 318 6.26 -7.34 9.73
N GLU A 319 6.85 -6.32 10.36
CA GLU A 319 6.31 -5.72 11.60
C GLU A 319 4.95 -5.06 11.35
N HIS A 320 4.77 -4.44 10.19
CA HIS A 320 3.51 -3.87 9.74
C HIS A 320 2.40 -4.91 9.66
N HIS A 321 2.66 -6.07 9.07
CA HIS A 321 1.69 -7.16 8.97
C HIS A 321 1.42 -7.87 10.30
N LEU A 322 2.41 -7.92 11.19
CA LEU A 322 2.23 -8.46 12.53
C LEU A 322 1.34 -7.56 13.38
N TRP A 323 1.56 -6.24 13.34
CA TRP A 323 0.84 -5.27 14.17
C TRP A 323 0.55 -3.96 13.40
N PRO A 324 -0.44 -3.95 12.49
CA PRO A 324 -0.72 -2.79 11.64
C PRO A 324 -1.05 -1.52 12.43
N ASP A 325 -1.62 -1.64 13.63
CA ASP A 325 -2.04 -0.54 14.49
C ASP A 325 -0.93 0.04 15.39
N LEU A 326 0.34 -0.27 15.15
CA LEU A 326 1.48 0.37 15.83
C LEU A 326 2.00 1.59 15.07
N SER A 327 2.66 2.49 15.79
CA SER A 327 3.34 3.65 15.21
C SER A 327 4.54 3.23 14.35
N MET A 328 4.93 4.10 13.42
CA MET A 328 6.18 3.97 12.65
C MET A 328 7.41 3.74 13.55
N LEU A 329 7.50 4.48 14.67
CA LEU A 329 8.60 4.35 15.62
C LEU A 329 8.60 2.99 16.35
N SER A 330 7.42 2.43 16.60
CA SER A 330 7.28 1.11 17.20
C SER A 330 7.73 0.00 16.26
N TYR A 331 7.57 0.15 14.94
CA TYR A 331 8.16 -0.77 13.96
C TYR A 331 9.69 -0.76 14.03
N GLN A 332 10.29 0.44 14.06
CA GLN A 332 11.75 0.58 14.23
C GLN A 332 12.25 -0.10 15.52
N ARG A 333 11.54 0.06 16.65
CA ARG A 333 11.87 -0.57 17.94
C ARG A 333 11.65 -2.09 17.96
N GLY A 334 10.68 -2.58 17.20
CA GLY A 334 10.27 -3.99 17.17
C GLY A 334 11.17 -4.87 16.31
N GLN A 335 11.77 -4.33 15.26
CA GLN A 335 12.42 -5.10 14.19
C GLN A 335 13.43 -6.15 14.69
N GLU A 336 14.44 -5.71 15.46
CA GLU A 336 15.50 -6.62 15.93
C GLU A 336 14.98 -7.68 16.91
N ARG A 337 13.90 -7.37 17.63
CA ARG A 337 13.22 -8.32 18.53
C ARG A 337 12.44 -9.36 17.73
N VAL A 338 11.76 -8.96 16.65
CA VAL A 338 11.11 -9.89 15.71
C VAL A 338 12.14 -10.80 15.06
N LYS A 339 13.28 -10.27 14.58
CA LYS A 339 14.40 -11.08 14.07
C LYS A 339 14.92 -12.07 15.10
N GLY A 340 15.02 -11.66 16.37
CA GLY A 340 15.41 -12.54 17.49
C GLY A 340 14.44 -13.71 17.67
N ILE A 341 13.14 -13.45 17.66
CA ILE A 341 12.08 -14.47 17.75
C ILE A 341 12.14 -15.39 16.52
N CYS A 342 12.24 -14.84 15.32
CA CYS A 342 12.33 -15.63 14.09
C CYS A 342 13.54 -16.58 14.12
N ARG A 343 14.71 -16.11 14.56
CA ARG A 343 15.91 -16.96 14.76
C ARG A 343 15.68 -18.06 15.80
N LYS A 344 15.05 -17.74 16.94
CA LYS A 344 14.75 -18.71 18.02
C LYS A 344 13.91 -19.89 17.52
N TYR A 345 12.96 -19.64 16.62
CA TYR A 345 12.03 -20.67 16.10
C TYR A 345 12.35 -21.14 14.68
N ASN A 346 13.50 -20.77 14.13
CA ASN A 346 13.93 -21.10 12.77
C ASN A 346 12.90 -20.70 11.69
N VAL A 347 12.28 -19.53 11.87
CA VAL A 347 11.39 -18.89 10.88
C VAL A 347 12.23 -17.98 9.98
N PRO A 348 12.15 -18.11 8.64
CA PRO A 348 12.90 -17.24 7.75
C PRO A 348 12.37 -15.81 7.84
N TYR A 349 13.26 -14.87 8.16
CA TYR A 349 13.00 -13.43 8.12
C TYR A 349 13.72 -12.87 6.89
N VAL A 350 12.96 -12.46 5.87
CA VAL A 350 13.53 -11.96 4.61
C VAL A 350 13.74 -10.45 4.71
N GLN A 351 14.99 -10.00 4.56
CA GLN A 351 15.35 -8.59 4.45
C GLN A 351 16.33 -8.38 3.29
N GLU A 352 16.01 -7.52 2.33
CA GLU A 352 16.79 -7.38 1.10
C GLU A 352 16.75 -5.96 0.52
N SER A 353 17.64 -5.66 -0.43
CA SER A 353 17.55 -4.41 -1.21
C SER A 353 16.25 -4.34 -2.01
N VAL A 354 15.59 -3.18 -1.96
CA VAL A 354 14.38 -2.89 -2.75
C VAL A 354 14.57 -3.13 -4.25
N TRP A 355 15.78 -2.93 -4.78
CA TRP A 355 16.10 -3.18 -6.19
C TRP A 355 16.08 -4.67 -6.55
N ARG A 356 16.57 -5.52 -5.65
CA ARG A 356 16.54 -6.98 -5.85
C ARG A 356 15.11 -7.51 -5.71
N ARG A 357 14.35 -6.93 -4.78
CA ARG A 357 12.91 -7.19 -4.65
C ARG A 357 12.15 -6.81 -5.92
N LEU A 358 12.42 -5.64 -6.50
CA LEU A 358 11.86 -5.23 -7.79
C LEU A 358 12.11 -6.26 -8.89
N VAL A 359 13.37 -6.71 -9.06
CA VAL A 359 13.69 -7.71 -10.09
C VAL A 359 12.89 -9.00 -9.87
N LYS A 360 12.86 -9.53 -8.65
CA LYS A 360 12.10 -10.73 -8.31
C LYS A 360 10.62 -10.54 -8.63
N THR A 361 10.02 -9.44 -8.16
CA THR A 361 8.61 -9.12 -8.40
C THR A 361 8.32 -9.00 -9.89
N VAL A 362 9.13 -8.28 -10.68
CA VAL A 362 8.91 -8.14 -12.11
C VAL A 362 9.05 -9.49 -12.83
N ASP A 363 10.02 -10.33 -12.47
CA ASP A 363 10.15 -11.68 -13.03
C ASP A 363 8.92 -12.56 -12.72
N ILE A 364 8.27 -12.38 -11.56
CA ILE A 364 6.93 -12.92 -11.31
C ILE A 364 5.94 -12.27 -12.30
N MET A 365 5.80 -10.95 -12.34
CA MET A 365 4.79 -10.27 -13.17
C MET A 365 4.83 -10.63 -14.66
N VAL A 366 6.02 -10.87 -15.24
CA VAL A 366 6.17 -11.23 -16.65
C VAL A 366 6.10 -12.75 -16.92
N GLY A 367 5.96 -13.57 -15.88
CA GLY A 367 5.78 -15.02 -15.98
C GLY A 367 7.09 -15.81 -16.13
N ARG A 368 8.25 -15.21 -15.84
CA ARG A 368 9.54 -15.93 -15.84
C ARG A 368 9.72 -16.81 -14.60
N LYS A 369 9.10 -16.41 -13.49
CA LYS A 369 9.19 -17.06 -12.19
C LYS A 369 7.80 -17.18 -11.57
N GLY A 370 7.67 -18.08 -10.60
CA GLY A 370 6.47 -18.21 -9.77
C GLY A 370 6.78 -17.98 -8.29
N MET A 371 5.78 -17.58 -7.51
CA MET A 371 5.93 -17.47 -6.07
C MET A 371 5.99 -18.88 -5.45
N ARG A 372 6.66 -18.98 -4.29
CA ARG A 372 6.81 -20.27 -3.62
C ARG A 372 5.47 -20.70 -3.03
N ARG A 373 4.93 -21.86 -3.42
CA ARG A 373 3.72 -22.40 -2.77
C ARG A 373 4.07 -22.97 -1.41
N PHE A 374 3.26 -22.65 -0.40
CA PHE A 374 3.42 -23.23 0.92
C PHE A 374 3.07 -24.72 0.88
N PRO A 375 3.91 -25.61 1.43
CA PRO A 375 3.62 -27.05 1.44
C PRO A 375 2.45 -27.32 2.40
N GLU A 376 1.25 -27.41 1.86
CA GLU A 376 0.09 -27.84 2.63
C GLU A 376 0.29 -29.30 3.05
N ARG A 377 0.04 -29.62 4.33
CA ARG A 377 -0.10 -31.03 4.72
C ARG A 377 -1.25 -31.57 3.89
N LYS A 378 -0.99 -32.55 3.02
CA LYS A 378 -2.06 -33.34 2.41
C LYS A 378 -2.94 -33.84 3.55
N ALA A 379 -4.23 -33.51 3.51
CA ALA A 379 -5.21 -34.16 4.36
C ALA A 379 -5.06 -35.68 4.16
N GLY A 380 -4.53 -36.38 5.16
CA GLY A 380 -4.31 -37.84 5.10
C GLY A 380 -2.88 -38.34 5.35
N SER A 381 -1.85 -37.49 5.49
CA SER A 381 -0.53 -37.99 5.94
C SER A 381 -0.48 -38.03 7.47
N GLY A 382 -1.16 -39.03 8.05
CA GLY A 382 -0.89 -39.50 9.39
C GLY A 382 0.12 -40.64 9.34
N VAL A 383 1.25 -40.47 10.04
CA VAL A 383 1.79 -41.38 11.07
C VAL A 383 2.56 -40.50 12.04
#